data_AF-A0A7V1M4P5-F1
#
_entry.id   AF-A0A7V1M4P5-F1
#
_cell.length_a   1.000
_cell.length_b   1.000
_cell.length_c   1.000
_cell.angle_alpha   90.00
_cell.angle_beta   90.00
_cell.angle_gamma   90.00
#
_symmetry.space_group_name_H-M   'P 1'
#
loop_
_entity.id
_entity.type
_entity.pdbx_description
1 polymer ?
#
loop_
_entity_poly.entity_id
_entity_poly.type
_entity_poly.pdbx_seq_one_letter_code
_entity_poly.pdbx_strand_id
1 'polypeptide(L)'
;MLKLTGQPVSRGIAVGTAMVLRASDLRATLDLFTAYEARHREHLGFVAVCRDIALGEALWRAGAGVSAMVAESPALPEGGAIGVPALVGVPQLLLNVRDGDIVIVDANRGVLIVDPDMRLMTQYQRQEMHPSGKRYVLGLTHETARTLDDHPIRTIAVSEHWQSAVQSLEAGADGAFLDAYASEQCLLNPAALHALLQGASGKSLLLELPVLPDDAIWRAIAESTLQAVITFVLPSLHESDVSAFLDGIQQAQNALEEEQGAQLFQDALIGGWTPPAPLPDIPDIANIRAVYLREAELRTWFQAEWLQAVENLTLFAQTRLLARGVVLGAEGEWLIPLAVGAGISELLLPPHCIPRTKEMIPYLSYEQCRELVHNLQASADTSRNRQKARRFYQRLKRAMQNE
;
A
#
# COMPACT_ATOMS: atom_id res chain seq x y z
N MET A 1 7.04 -13.23 31.69
CA MET A 1 7.52 -11.85 31.46
C MET A 1 8.89 -11.55 32.10
N LEU A 2 9.92 -11.48 31.26
CA LEU A 2 11.28 -11.05 31.62
C LEU A 2 11.66 -9.82 30.77
N LYS A 3 12.44 -8.89 31.33
CA LYS A 3 12.91 -7.69 30.62
C LYS A 3 14.43 -7.67 30.60
N LEU A 4 15.00 -7.62 29.41
CA LEU A 4 16.44 -7.54 29.16
C LEU A 4 16.76 -6.20 28.49
N THR A 5 17.97 -5.69 28.70
CA THR A 5 18.41 -4.39 28.17
C THR A 5 19.65 -4.56 27.32
N GLY A 6 19.72 -3.83 26.22
CA GLY A 6 20.86 -3.81 25.30
C GLY A 6 21.09 -2.44 24.70
N GLN A 7 22.16 -2.32 23.94
CA GLN A 7 22.49 -1.13 23.17
C GLN A 7 21.77 -1.19 21.81
N PRO A 8 20.97 -0.16 21.46
CA PRO A 8 20.29 -0.14 20.17
C PRO A 8 21.26 0.21 19.05
N VAL A 9 21.18 -0.56 17.97
CA VAL A 9 21.95 -0.35 16.73
C VAL A 9 21.09 0.27 15.64
N SER A 10 19.78 0.04 15.70
CA SER A 10 18.77 0.66 14.85
C SER A 10 17.59 1.12 15.71
N ARG A 11 16.58 1.73 15.09
CA ARG A 11 15.37 2.20 15.76
C ARG A 11 14.16 1.37 15.32
N GLY A 12 13.07 1.51 16.09
CA GLY A 12 11.81 0.83 15.82
C GLY A 12 11.45 -0.17 16.90
N ILE A 13 10.29 -0.78 16.72
CA ILE A 13 9.72 -1.79 17.60
C ILE A 13 9.33 -2.97 16.71
N ALA A 14 9.52 -4.19 17.19
CA ALA A 14 9.07 -5.41 16.54
C ALA A 14 8.46 -6.35 17.58
N VAL A 15 7.32 -6.96 17.24
CA VAL A 15 6.75 -8.09 17.98
C VAL A 15 6.91 -9.36 17.14
N GLY A 16 7.43 -10.41 17.75
CA GLY A 16 7.69 -11.63 17.01
C GLY A 16 8.00 -12.85 17.85
N THR A 17 8.22 -13.96 17.16
CA THR A 17 8.62 -15.22 17.80
C THR A 17 10.13 -15.34 17.77
N ALA A 18 10.73 -15.61 18.93
CA ALA A 18 12.16 -15.75 19.07
C ALA A 18 12.65 -17.08 18.47
N MET A 19 13.76 -17.01 17.75
CA MET A 19 14.55 -18.20 17.38
C MET A 19 16.00 -17.94 17.69
N VAL A 20 16.55 -18.89 18.43
CA VAL A 20 17.90 -18.89 18.94
C VAL A 20 18.82 -19.50 17.90
N LEU A 21 19.61 -18.66 17.25
CA LEU A 21 20.57 -19.10 16.25
C LEU A 21 21.79 -19.72 16.93
N ARG A 22 21.87 -21.05 16.86
CA ARG A 22 22.97 -21.85 17.46
C ARG A 22 24.00 -22.33 16.44
N ALA A 23 23.65 -22.36 15.17
CA ALA A 23 24.52 -22.86 14.12
C ALA A 23 25.50 -21.78 13.66
N SER A 24 26.76 -22.17 13.44
CA SER A 24 27.79 -21.33 12.83
C SER A 24 27.74 -21.35 11.29
N ASP A 25 26.86 -22.17 10.70
CA ASP A 25 26.71 -22.33 9.25
C ASP A 25 25.35 -21.78 8.77
N LEU A 26 25.41 -20.85 7.81
CA LEU A 26 24.26 -20.18 7.23
C LEU A 26 23.32 -21.16 6.52
N ARG A 27 23.86 -22.20 5.85
CA ARG A 27 23.04 -23.19 5.12
C ARG A 27 22.20 -24.04 6.08
N ALA A 28 22.81 -24.55 7.14
CA ALA A 28 22.10 -25.30 8.16
C ALA A 28 21.02 -24.45 8.85
N THR A 29 21.25 -23.14 8.97
CA THR A 29 20.29 -22.20 9.56
C THR A 29 19.12 -21.91 8.62
N LEU A 30 19.37 -21.82 7.30
CA LEU A 30 18.33 -21.68 6.27
C LEU A 30 17.48 -22.94 6.11
N ASP A 31 18.07 -24.13 6.26
CA ASP A 31 17.31 -25.39 6.27
C ASP A 31 16.40 -25.50 7.50
N LEU A 32 16.89 -25.08 8.67
CA LEU A 32 16.09 -24.95 9.90
C LEU A 32 14.98 -23.91 9.75
N PHE A 33 15.26 -22.79 9.08
CA PHE A 33 14.27 -21.75 8.77
C PHE A 33 13.15 -22.29 7.88
N THR A 34 13.50 -22.98 6.79
CA THR A 34 12.51 -23.60 5.88
C THR A 34 11.65 -24.64 6.62
N ALA A 35 12.25 -25.42 7.52
CA ALA A 35 11.54 -26.38 8.37
C ALA A 35 10.69 -25.72 9.48
N TYR A 36 11.07 -24.53 9.96
CA TYR A 36 10.34 -23.75 10.96
C TYR A 36 9.13 -23.04 10.34
N GLU A 37 9.28 -22.38 9.18
CA GLU A 37 8.19 -21.77 8.41
C GLU A 37 7.14 -22.82 8.00
N ALA A 38 7.58 -24.01 7.57
CA ALA A 38 6.65 -25.09 7.23
C ALA A 38 5.82 -25.59 8.44
N ARG A 39 6.30 -25.36 9.68
CA ARG A 39 5.64 -25.80 10.93
C ARG A 39 4.84 -24.71 11.62
N HIS A 40 5.17 -23.43 11.45
CA HIS A 40 4.54 -22.32 12.17
C HIS A 40 3.89 -21.33 11.19
N ARG A 41 2.66 -21.65 10.78
CA ARG A 41 1.75 -20.85 9.92
C ARG A 41 1.20 -19.57 10.59
N GLU A 42 1.77 -19.09 11.69
CA GLU A 42 1.16 -18.01 12.50
C GLU A 42 1.79 -16.63 12.30
N HIS A 43 0.93 -15.62 12.38
CA HIS A 43 1.03 -14.22 11.95
C HIS A 43 2.06 -13.31 12.66
N LEU A 44 3.07 -13.83 13.36
CA LEU A 44 4.07 -13.00 14.07
C LEU A 44 5.43 -13.08 13.38
N GLY A 45 6.01 -11.91 13.10
CA GLY A 45 7.34 -11.80 12.50
C GLY A 45 8.41 -12.54 13.30
N PHE A 46 9.52 -12.86 12.66
CA PHE A 46 10.59 -13.65 13.28
C PHE A 46 11.62 -12.75 13.98
N VAL A 47 12.04 -13.06 15.21
CA VAL A 47 13.12 -12.34 15.92
C VAL A 47 14.35 -13.22 16.06
N ALA A 48 15.44 -12.80 15.42
CA ALA A 48 16.71 -13.51 15.46
C ALA A 48 17.44 -13.26 16.79
N VAL A 49 17.58 -14.30 17.59
CA VAL A 49 18.30 -14.26 18.86
C VAL A 49 19.68 -14.90 18.66
N CYS A 50 20.72 -14.08 18.70
CA CYS A 50 22.04 -14.46 18.23
C CYS A 50 23.09 -14.29 19.33
N ARG A 51 24.20 -15.04 19.23
CA ARG A 51 25.40 -14.70 20.01
C ARG A 51 26.05 -13.43 19.47
N ASP A 52 26.18 -13.36 18.15
CA ASP A 52 26.71 -12.23 17.39
C ASP A 52 25.68 -11.79 16.35
N ILE A 53 25.53 -10.48 16.15
CA ILE A 53 24.55 -9.91 15.24
C ILE A 53 24.82 -10.27 13.77
N ALA A 54 26.07 -10.58 13.40
CA ALA A 54 26.48 -10.88 12.02
C ALA A 54 25.64 -11.99 11.36
N LEU A 55 25.28 -13.04 12.12
CA LEU A 55 24.47 -14.14 11.57
C LEU A 55 23.02 -13.73 11.35
N GLY A 56 22.41 -13.00 12.28
CA GLY A 56 21.07 -12.45 12.11
C GLY A 56 21.03 -11.47 10.93
N GLU A 57 22.07 -10.66 10.79
CA GLU A 57 22.24 -9.71 9.70
C GLU A 57 22.33 -10.41 8.33
N ALA A 58 23.10 -11.50 8.25
CA ALA A 58 23.22 -12.31 7.04
C ALA A 58 21.87 -12.93 6.64
N LEU A 59 21.09 -13.44 7.60
CA LEU A 59 19.75 -13.98 7.35
C LEU A 59 18.76 -12.91 6.88
N TRP A 60 18.76 -11.75 7.54
CA TRP A 60 17.93 -10.61 7.14
C TRP A 60 18.24 -10.17 5.70
N ARG A 61 19.52 -10.05 5.34
CA ARG A 61 19.92 -9.71 3.96
C ARG A 61 19.60 -10.79 2.93
N ALA A 62 19.58 -12.05 3.35
CA ALA A 62 19.12 -13.16 2.51
C ALA A 62 17.60 -13.20 2.32
N GLY A 63 16.85 -12.26 2.94
CA GLY A 63 15.39 -12.17 2.81
C GLY A 63 14.63 -13.12 3.74
N ALA A 64 15.29 -13.71 4.74
CA ALA A 64 14.69 -14.68 5.65
C ALA A 64 13.80 -14.02 6.72
N GLY A 65 12.75 -13.30 6.33
CA GLY A 65 11.63 -12.88 7.19
C GLY A 65 11.95 -12.21 8.54
N VAL A 66 13.19 -11.75 8.78
CA VAL A 66 13.64 -11.28 10.09
C VAL A 66 13.02 -9.92 10.37
N SER A 67 12.13 -9.89 11.37
CA SER A 67 11.45 -8.67 11.81
C SER A 67 12.24 -7.86 12.85
N ALA A 68 13.14 -8.50 13.60
CA ALA A 68 14.10 -7.85 14.50
C ALA A 68 15.26 -8.78 14.88
N MET A 69 16.32 -8.18 15.45
CA MET A 69 17.53 -8.90 15.86
C MET A 69 17.98 -8.52 17.26
N VAL A 70 18.44 -9.50 18.04
CA VAL A 70 19.01 -9.28 19.36
C VAL A 70 20.26 -10.12 19.51
N ALA A 71 21.37 -9.50 19.90
CA ALA A 71 22.64 -10.17 20.12
C ALA A 71 23.14 -10.05 21.57
N GLU A 72 23.75 -11.12 22.07
CA GLU A 72 24.42 -11.14 23.38
C GLU A 72 25.74 -10.36 23.34
N SER A 73 26.50 -10.50 22.25
CA SER A 73 27.73 -9.75 22.00
C SER A 73 27.43 -8.27 21.74
N PRO A 74 28.28 -7.33 22.20
CA PRO A 74 28.18 -5.91 21.85
C PRO A 74 28.74 -5.57 20.46
N ALA A 75 29.16 -6.57 19.66
CA ALA A 75 29.66 -6.36 18.31
C ALA A 75 28.60 -5.67 17.43
N LEU A 76 29.06 -4.70 16.63
CA LEU A 76 28.22 -3.98 15.68
C LEU A 76 28.13 -4.73 14.35
N PRO A 77 27.08 -4.48 13.54
CA PRO A 77 26.91 -5.09 12.23
C PRO A 77 28.01 -4.65 11.26
N GLU A 78 28.46 -5.56 10.40
CA GLU A 78 29.57 -5.29 9.48
C GLU A 78 29.09 -4.66 8.15
N GLY A 79 27.86 -4.95 7.73
CA GLY A 79 27.35 -4.56 6.40
C GLY A 79 26.59 -3.23 6.35
N GLY A 80 26.74 -2.36 7.34
CA GLY A 80 26.11 -1.03 7.37
C GLY A 80 24.74 -0.99 8.05
N ALA A 81 23.88 -0.06 7.63
CA ALA A 81 22.60 0.20 8.31
C ALA A 81 21.65 -1.02 8.25
N ILE A 82 21.09 -1.38 9.40
CA ILE A 82 20.08 -2.44 9.53
C ILE A 82 18.68 -1.80 9.45
N GLY A 83 17.83 -2.33 8.56
CA GLY A 83 16.47 -1.83 8.32
C GLY A 83 15.40 -2.32 9.30
N VAL A 84 15.78 -3.16 10.28
CA VAL A 84 14.89 -3.73 11.31
C VAL A 84 15.37 -3.39 12.72
N PRO A 85 14.51 -3.34 13.74
CA PRO A 85 14.91 -3.09 15.13
C PRO A 85 15.99 -4.06 15.61
N ALA A 86 17.10 -3.53 16.14
CA ALA A 86 18.27 -4.31 16.49
C ALA A 86 18.89 -3.86 17.82
N LEU A 87 19.15 -4.83 18.70
CA LEU A 87 19.84 -4.64 19.97
C LEU A 87 21.10 -5.51 20.04
N VAL A 88 22.18 -4.97 20.57
CA VAL A 88 23.43 -5.71 20.84
C VAL A 88 23.81 -5.56 22.31
N GLY A 89 24.71 -6.43 22.78
CA GLY A 89 25.20 -6.37 24.15
C GLY A 89 24.11 -6.66 25.19
N VAL A 90 23.16 -7.56 24.87
CA VAL A 90 22.11 -8.00 25.82
C VAL A 90 22.66 -9.12 26.71
N PRO A 91 22.95 -8.88 27.99
CA PRO A 91 23.63 -9.87 28.82
C PRO A 91 22.76 -11.11 29.06
N GLN A 92 23.35 -12.30 28.99
CA GLN A 92 22.69 -13.58 29.26
C GLN A 92 21.47 -13.86 28.36
N LEU A 93 21.42 -13.26 27.16
CA LEU A 93 20.32 -13.40 26.22
C LEU A 93 20.01 -14.88 25.90
N LEU A 94 21.04 -15.66 25.55
CA LEU A 94 20.89 -17.06 25.15
C LEU A 94 20.50 -18.01 26.30
N LEU A 95 20.62 -17.56 27.55
CA LEU A 95 20.17 -18.30 28.73
C LEU A 95 18.70 -18.04 29.05
N ASN A 96 18.19 -16.88 28.64
CA ASN A 96 16.90 -16.34 29.08
C ASN A 96 15.82 -16.37 27.98
N VAL A 97 16.19 -16.64 26.72
CA VAL A 97 15.26 -16.74 25.58
C VAL A 97 15.36 -18.11 24.95
N ARG A 98 14.22 -18.70 24.63
CA ARG A 98 14.08 -20.01 23.97
C ARG A 98 13.44 -19.87 22.60
N ASP A 99 13.67 -20.89 21.78
CA ASP A 99 12.96 -21.03 20.51
C ASP A 99 11.45 -21.09 20.76
N GLY A 100 10.69 -20.27 20.05
CA GLY A 100 9.23 -20.19 20.17
C GLY A 100 8.72 -19.17 21.21
N ASP A 101 9.60 -18.54 21.99
CA ASP A 101 9.16 -17.51 22.94
C ASP A 101 8.60 -16.29 22.19
N ILE A 102 7.46 -15.76 22.63
CA ILE A 102 6.95 -14.48 22.13
C ILE A 102 7.82 -13.38 22.73
N VAL A 103 8.33 -12.48 21.88
CA VAL A 103 9.20 -11.39 22.28
C VAL A 103 8.79 -10.06 21.67
N ILE A 104 9.10 -8.98 22.40
CA ILE A 104 8.99 -7.60 21.92
C ILE A 104 10.38 -6.98 21.96
N VAL A 105 10.85 -6.50 20.82
CA VAL A 105 12.10 -5.75 20.69
C VAL A 105 11.75 -4.27 20.56
N ASP A 106 12.07 -3.46 21.57
CA ASP A 106 11.93 -2.01 21.56
C ASP A 106 13.32 -1.37 21.45
N ALA A 107 13.78 -1.21 20.21
CA ALA A 107 15.08 -0.60 19.94
C ALA A 107 15.09 0.91 20.19
N ASN A 108 13.93 1.56 20.28
CA ASN A 108 13.85 2.96 20.71
C ASN A 108 14.24 3.14 22.18
N ARG A 109 13.94 2.14 23.02
CA ARG A 109 14.26 2.16 24.46
C ARG A 109 15.42 1.26 24.86
N GLY A 110 15.99 0.48 23.94
CA GLY A 110 17.08 -0.44 24.24
C GLY A 110 16.64 -1.68 25.01
N VAL A 111 15.41 -2.17 24.79
CA VAL A 111 14.76 -3.18 25.64
C VAL A 111 14.26 -4.37 24.82
N LEU A 112 14.51 -5.57 25.34
CA LEU A 112 13.85 -6.81 24.94
C LEU A 112 12.90 -7.27 26.04
N ILE A 113 11.68 -7.63 25.69
CA ILE A 113 10.70 -8.22 26.60
C ILE A 113 10.39 -9.64 26.12
N VAL A 114 10.49 -10.62 27.02
CA VAL A 114 10.25 -12.04 26.75
C VAL A 114 8.98 -12.48 27.46
N ASP A 115 8.13 -13.21 26.76
CA ASP A 115 6.82 -13.68 27.24
C ASP A 115 5.99 -12.48 27.77
N PRO A 116 5.65 -11.51 26.89
CA PRO A 116 4.83 -10.36 27.26
C PRO A 116 3.42 -10.82 27.58
N ASP A 117 2.79 -10.19 28.59
CA ASP A 117 1.38 -10.43 28.84
C ASP A 117 0.50 -9.76 27.75
N MET A 118 -0.74 -10.21 27.62
CA MET A 118 -1.68 -9.68 26.62
C MET A 118 -1.91 -8.16 26.75
N ARG A 119 -1.79 -7.60 27.95
CA ARG A 119 -1.95 -6.15 28.19
C ARG A 119 -0.80 -5.38 27.59
N LEU A 120 0.42 -5.86 27.78
CA LEU A 120 1.64 -5.26 27.25
C LEU A 120 1.75 -5.46 25.74
N MET A 121 1.35 -6.63 25.23
CA MET A 121 1.22 -6.86 23.78
C MET A 121 0.29 -5.82 23.15
N THR A 122 -0.88 -5.59 23.76
CA THR A 122 -1.83 -4.56 23.29
C THR A 122 -1.23 -3.15 23.37
N GLN A 123 -0.45 -2.83 24.41
CA GLN A 123 0.21 -1.53 24.55
C GLN A 123 1.31 -1.30 23.52
N TYR A 124 2.07 -2.34 23.18
CA TYR A 124 3.16 -2.27 22.21
C TYR A 124 2.66 -2.30 20.77
N GLN A 125 1.62 -3.09 20.44
CA GLN A 125 0.91 -2.99 19.16
C GLN A 125 0.34 -1.58 18.93
N ARG A 126 -0.19 -0.94 20.00
CA ARG A 126 -0.60 0.47 19.96
C ARG A 126 0.57 1.45 19.76
N GLN A 127 1.79 1.08 20.12
CA GLN A 127 2.99 1.92 19.98
C GLN A 127 3.72 1.72 18.64
N GLU A 128 3.74 0.50 18.07
CA GLU A 128 4.21 0.23 16.70
C GLU A 128 3.41 1.01 15.66
N MET A 129 2.10 1.12 15.88
CA MET A 129 1.22 1.92 15.02
C MET A 129 1.51 3.43 15.09
N HIS A 130 2.28 3.93 16.08
CA HIS A 130 2.45 5.36 16.35
C HIS A 130 3.92 5.75 16.68
N PRO A 131 4.81 5.93 15.69
CA PRO A 131 6.18 6.42 15.93
C PRO A 131 6.26 7.90 16.34
N SER A 132 5.13 8.60 16.47
CA SER A 132 5.09 9.99 16.94
C SER A 132 3.80 10.22 17.73
N GLY A 133 3.92 10.95 18.85
CA GLY A 133 2.86 11.16 19.83
C GLY A 133 1.68 11.96 19.32
N LYS A 134 0.87 11.36 18.45
CA LYS A 134 -0.49 11.77 18.14
C LYS A 134 -1.39 10.56 18.30
N ARG A 135 -2.45 10.73 19.09
CA ARG A 135 -3.52 9.76 19.24
C ARG A 135 -4.09 9.50 17.85
N TYR A 136 -3.87 8.32 17.29
CA TYR A 136 -4.70 7.87 16.18
C TYR A 136 -5.78 6.95 16.74
N VAL A 137 -7.00 7.21 16.29
CA VAL A 137 -8.17 6.40 16.58
C VAL A 137 -7.97 5.07 15.85
N LEU A 138 -7.54 4.04 16.58
CA LEU A 138 -7.29 2.65 16.12
C LEU A 138 -8.58 1.90 15.75
N GLY A 139 -9.38 2.48 14.86
CA GLY A 139 -10.61 1.86 14.35
C GLY A 139 -10.72 1.81 12.83
N LEU A 140 -9.82 2.47 12.07
CA LEU A 140 -10.03 2.74 10.64
C LEU A 140 -8.90 2.27 9.71
N THR A 141 -7.88 1.56 10.21
CA THR A 141 -6.69 1.25 9.38
C THR A 141 -7.05 0.44 8.14
N HIS A 142 -7.98 -0.51 8.21
CA HIS A 142 -8.42 -1.30 7.06
C HIS A 142 -9.80 -0.91 6.50
N GLU A 143 -10.53 0.00 7.17
CA GLU A 143 -11.82 0.47 6.66
C GLU A 143 -11.62 1.60 5.66
N THR A 144 -12.45 1.64 4.62
CA THR A 144 -12.48 2.77 3.69
C THR A 144 -12.86 4.03 4.44
N ALA A 145 -12.04 5.08 4.29
CA ALA A 145 -12.26 6.34 4.98
C ALA A 145 -13.51 7.03 4.43
N ARG A 146 -14.26 7.70 5.31
CA ARG A 146 -15.54 8.35 4.99
C ARG A 146 -15.51 9.79 5.46
N THR A 147 -16.10 10.68 4.67
CA THR A 147 -16.29 12.08 5.06
C THR A 147 -17.26 12.19 6.25
N LEU A 148 -17.35 13.37 6.87
CA LEU A 148 -18.30 13.70 7.96
C LEU A 148 -19.77 13.40 7.59
N ASP A 149 -20.08 13.51 6.30
CA ASP A 149 -21.39 13.24 5.69
C ASP A 149 -21.44 11.88 4.99
N ASP A 150 -20.64 10.91 5.45
CA ASP A 150 -20.66 9.49 5.08
C ASP A 150 -20.37 9.17 3.60
N HIS A 151 -19.60 10.01 2.90
CA HIS A 151 -19.16 9.72 1.54
C HIS A 151 -17.85 8.91 1.59
N PRO A 152 -17.81 7.67 1.06
CA PRO A 152 -16.61 6.85 1.07
C PRO A 152 -15.58 7.34 0.05
N ILE A 153 -14.34 7.51 0.51
CA ILE A 153 -13.19 7.88 -0.30
C ILE A 153 -12.13 6.80 -0.15
N ARG A 154 -11.81 6.12 -1.26
CA ARG A 154 -10.80 5.06 -1.30
C ARG A 154 -9.42 5.66 -1.51
N THR A 155 -8.44 5.14 -0.78
CA THR A 155 -7.04 5.53 -0.87
C THR A 155 -6.24 4.40 -1.50
N ILE A 156 -5.71 4.63 -2.69
CA ILE A 156 -4.96 3.65 -3.48
C ILE A 156 -3.48 4.06 -3.48
N ALA A 157 -2.59 3.15 -3.09
CA ALA A 157 -1.16 3.43 -3.03
C ALA A 157 -0.49 3.24 -4.39
N VAL A 158 0.03 4.32 -4.97
CA VAL A 158 0.84 4.30 -6.20
C VAL A 158 2.25 3.85 -5.83
N SER A 159 2.58 2.61 -6.15
CA SER A 159 3.80 1.96 -5.68
C SER A 159 4.76 1.71 -6.84
N GLU A 160 6.05 1.99 -6.62
CA GLU A 160 7.12 1.83 -7.62
C GLU A 160 7.56 0.36 -7.79
N HIS A 161 7.15 -0.51 -6.86
CA HIS A 161 7.46 -1.94 -6.89
C HIS A 161 6.47 -2.72 -6.02
N TRP A 162 6.35 -4.03 -6.28
CA TRP A 162 5.35 -4.89 -5.62
C TRP A 162 5.53 -4.99 -4.09
N GLN A 163 6.77 -4.93 -3.57
CA GLN A 163 6.99 -4.96 -2.12
C GLN A 163 6.41 -3.72 -1.44
N SER A 164 6.55 -2.54 -2.06
CA SER A 164 5.97 -1.29 -1.55
C SER A 164 4.44 -1.31 -1.64
N ALA A 165 3.90 -1.95 -2.68
CA ALA A 165 2.45 -2.18 -2.77
C ALA A 165 1.95 -3.04 -1.60
N VAL A 166 2.61 -4.17 -1.30
CA VAL A 166 2.25 -5.02 -0.15
C VAL A 166 2.33 -4.24 1.16
N GLN A 167 3.43 -3.52 1.41
CA GLN A 167 3.59 -2.69 2.61
C GLN A 167 2.50 -1.61 2.72
N SER A 168 2.09 -1.01 1.60
CA SER A 168 1.05 0.01 1.59
C SER A 168 -0.33 -0.57 1.91
N LEU A 169 -0.61 -1.77 1.41
CA LEU A 169 -1.83 -2.52 1.73
C LEU A 169 -1.86 -2.88 3.21
N GLU A 170 -0.75 -3.35 3.78
CA GLU A 170 -0.61 -3.59 5.22
C GLU A 170 -0.78 -2.31 6.05
N ALA A 171 -0.23 -1.19 5.56
CA ALA A 171 -0.35 0.14 6.19
C ALA A 171 -1.76 0.76 6.08
N GLY A 172 -2.70 0.08 5.44
CA GLY A 172 -4.11 0.46 5.43
C GLY A 172 -4.64 1.07 4.14
N ALA A 173 -3.88 1.05 3.04
CA ALA A 173 -4.41 1.43 1.73
C ALA A 173 -5.62 0.54 1.35
N ASP A 174 -6.62 1.11 0.70
CA ASP A 174 -7.81 0.40 0.19
C ASP A 174 -7.53 -0.37 -1.12
N GLY A 175 -6.38 -0.11 -1.73
CA GLY A 175 -5.86 -0.79 -2.90
C GLY A 175 -4.42 -0.38 -3.20
N ALA A 176 -3.80 -1.08 -4.15
CA ALA A 176 -2.48 -0.75 -4.66
C ALA A 176 -2.52 -0.60 -6.17
N PHE A 177 -1.78 0.38 -6.65
CA PHE A 177 -1.57 0.66 -8.07
C PHE A 177 -0.09 0.47 -8.39
N LEU A 178 0.21 -0.31 -9.42
CA LEU A 178 1.54 -0.43 -10.01
C LEU A 178 1.53 0.26 -11.37
N ASP A 179 2.55 1.08 -11.64
CA ASP A 179 2.76 1.66 -12.97
C ASP A 179 3.12 0.58 -13.99
N ALA A 180 3.22 0.95 -15.27
CA ALA A 180 3.49 0.01 -16.36
C ALA A 180 4.76 -0.83 -16.14
N TYR A 181 5.83 -0.22 -15.62
CA TYR A 181 7.13 -0.87 -15.44
C TYR A 181 7.10 -1.85 -14.25
N ALA A 182 6.55 -1.41 -13.11
CA ALA A 182 6.41 -2.24 -11.92
C ALA A 182 5.42 -3.39 -12.15
N SER A 183 4.36 -3.15 -12.93
CA SER A 183 3.38 -4.18 -13.31
C SER A 183 4.03 -5.26 -14.16
N GLU A 184 4.80 -4.89 -15.18
CA GLU A 184 5.53 -5.85 -16.02
C GLU A 184 6.48 -6.72 -15.20
N GLN A 185 7.31 -6.11 -14.35
CA GLN A 185 8.21 -6.87 -13.47
C GLN A 185 7.49 -7.81 -12.50
N CYS A 186 6.32 -7.39 -12.02
CA CYS A 186 5.51 -8.20 -11.11
C CYS A 186 4.86 -9.38 -11.84
N LEU A 187 4.25 -9.14 -13.00
CA LEU A 187 3.59 -10.16 -13.82
C LEU A 187 4.57 -11.23 -14.30
N LEU A 188 5.77 -10.83 -14.74
CA LEU A 188 6.80 -11.76 -15.22
C LEU A 188 7.50 -12.55 -14.10
N ASN A 189 7.20 -12.26 -12.83
CA ASN A 189 7.78 -12.95 -11.68
C ASN A 189 6.68 -13.64 -10.84
N PRO A 190 6.50 -14.97 -10.98
CA PRO A 190 5.46 -15.70 -10.28
C PRO A 190 5.49 -15.54 -8.75
N ALA A 191 6.68 -15.43 -8.15
CA ALA A 191 6.82 -15.24 -6.70
C ALA A 191 6.38 -13.83 -6.27
N ALA A 192 6.70 -12.81 -7.07
CA ALA A 192 6.28 -11.44 -6.84
C ALA A 192 4.76 -11.28 -6.98
N LEU A 193 4.19 -11.83 -8.06
CA LEU A 193 2.74 -11.83 -8.29
C LEU A 193 2.02 -12.54 -7.14
N HIS A 194 2.49 -13.74 -6.76
CA HIS A 194 1.90 -14.48 -5.65
C HIS A 194 1.94 -13.67 -4.34
N ALA A 195 3.07 -13.06 -4.00
CA ALA A 195 3.20 -12.22 -2.81
C ALA A 195 2.26 -11.00 -2.85
N LEU A 196 2.12 -10.34 -4.01
CA LEU A 196 1.21 -9.22 -4.19
C LEU A 196 -0.26 -9.64 -4.01
N LEU A 197 -0.66 -10.78 -4.62
CA LEU A 197 -2.00 -11.33 -4.51
C LEU A 197 -2.34 -11.71 -3.05
N GLN A 198 -1.40 -12.32 -2.33
CA GLN A 198 -1.58 -12.65 -0.91
C GLN A 198 -1.68 -11.38 -0.04
N GLY A 199 -0.81 -10.40 -0.27
CA GLY A 199 -0.80 -9.13 0.47
C GLY A 199 -2.05 -8.27 0.24
N ALA A 200 -2.70 -8.42 -0.91
CA ALA A 200 -3.94 -7.71 -1.21
C ALA A 200 -5.11 -8.15 -0.32
N SER A 201 -5.22 -9.42 0.06
CA SER A 201 -6.26 -9.92 0.99
C SER A 201 -7.67 -9.38 0.68
N GLY A 202 -8.06 -9.36 -0.61
CA GLY A 202 -9.36 -8.86 -1.08
C GLY A 202 -9.45 -7.35 -1.33
N LYS A 203 -8.35 -6.60 -1.19
CA LYS A 203 -8.23 -5.19 -1.61
C LYS A 203 -8.02 -5.08 -3.11
N SER A 204 -8.32 -3.92 -3.69
CA SER A 204 -8.19 -3.73 -5.12
C SER A 204 -6.74 -3.66 -5.56
N LEU A 205 -6.39 -4.47 -6.56
CA LEU A 205 -5.12 -4.39 -7.28
C LEU A 205 -5.36 -3.76 -8.65
N LEU A 206 -4.59 -2.72 -8.92
CA LEU A 206 -4.61 -1.98 -10.18
C LEU A 206 -3.23 -2.13 -10.82
N LEU A 207 -3.19 -2.72 -12.01
CA LEU A 207 -1.94 -2.89 -12.77
C LEU A 207 -2.05 -2.09 -14.06
N GLU A 208 -1.24 -1.04 -14.21
CA GLU A 208 -1.12 -0.36 -15.51
C GLU A 208 -0.38 -1.26 -16.47
N LEU A 209 -0.93 -1.41 -17.68
CA LEU A 209 -0.33 -2.25 -18.70
C LEU A 209 0.58 -1.42 -19.62
N PRO A 210 1.70 -2.01 -20.09
CA PRO A 210 2.48 -1.40 -21.15
C PRO A 210 1.67 -1.35 -22.46
N VAL A 211 2.02 -0.40 -23.33
CA VAL A 211 1.28 -0.11 -24.57
C VAL A 211 1.21 -1.31 -25.54
N LEU A 212 2.14 -2.26 -25.43
CA LEU A 212 2.20 -3.49 -26.24
C LEU A 212 2.68 -4.66 -25.37
N PRO A 213 1.78 -5.46 -24.79
CA PRO A 213 2.18 -6.67 -24.07
C PRO A 213 2.74 -7.69 -25.07
N ASP A 214 3.87 -8.29 -24.74
CA ASP A 214 4.38 -9.46 -25.48
C ASP A 214 3.63 -10.74 -25.04
N ASP A 215 3.90 -11.86 -25.71
CA ASP A 215 3.24 -13.13 -25.42
C ASP A 215 3.45 -13.59 -23.95
N ALA A 216 4.58 -13.24 -23.35
CA ALA A 216 4.89 -13.60 -21.97
C ALA A 216 4.01 -12.81 -20.99
N ILE A 217 3.83 -11.51 -21.22
CA ILE A 217 2.95 -10.66 -20.42
C ILE A 217 1.49 -11.11 -20.59
N TRP A 218 1.04 -11.40 -21.81
CA TRP A 218 -0.31 -11.91 -22.05
C TRP A 218 -0.60 -13.20 -21.29
N ARG A 219 0.35 -14.13 -21.31
CA ARG A 219 0.26 -15.35 -20.52
C ARG A 219 0.17 -15.06 -19.03
N ALA A 220 1.03 -14.17 -18.51
CA ALA A 220 1.03 -13.80 -17.10
C ALA A 220 -0.28 -13.11 -16.67
N ILE A 221 -0.86 -12.25 -17.53
CA ILE A 221 -2.18 -11.65 -17.31
C ILE A 221 -3.24 -12.73 -17.19
N ALA A 222 -3.31 -13.67 -18.14
CA ALA A 222 -4.28 -14.74 -18.10
C ALA A 222 -4.11 -15.66 -16.87
N GLU A 223 -2.87 -16.05 -16.53
CA GLU A 223 -2.57 -16.82 -15.31
C GLU A 223 -2.96 -16.07 -14.02
N SER A 224 -2.83 -14.74 -14.00
CA SER A 224 -3.24 -13.92 -12.86
C SER A 224 -4.76 -13.90 -12.66
N THR A 225 -5.54 -13.91 -13.76
CA THR A 225 -7.02 -13.95 -13.71
C THR A 225 -7.59 -15.28 -13.22
N LEU A 226 -6.79 -16.35 -13.18
CA LEU A 226 -7.19 -17.60 -12.51
C LEU A 226 -7.17 -17.46 -10.98
N GLN A 227 -6.28 -16.61 -10.47
CA GLN A 227 -5.96 -16.52 -9.05
C GLN A 227 -6.76 -15.42 -8.35
N ALA A 228 -7.02 -14.30 -9.03
CA ALA A 228 -7.71 -13.15 -8.44
C ALA A 228 -8.35 -12.22 -9.48
N VAL A 229 -9.32 -11.44 -9.02
CA VAL A 229 -9.89 -10.32 -9.78
C VAL A 229 -8.90 -9.15 -9.73
N ILE A 230 -8.34 -8.79 -10.88
CA ILE A 230 -7.41 -7.68 -11.03
C ILE A 230 -8.03 -6.61 -11.93
N THR A 231 -7.79 -5.35 -11.63
CA THR A 231 -8.12 -4.23 -12.52
C THR A 231 -6.90 -3.88 -13.36
N PHE A 232 -6.99 -4.10 -14.67
CA PHE A 232 -5.97 -3.68 -15.62
C PHE A 232 -6.27 -2.26 -16.09
N VAL A 233 -5.28 -1.38 -15.96
CA VAL A 233 -5.41 0.04 -16.32
C VAL A 233 -4.79 0.27 -17.70
N LEU A 234 -5.66 0.57 -18.67
CA LEU A 234 -5.29 0.81 -20.05
C LEU A 234 -4.82 2.26 -20.26
N PRO A 235 -3.93 2.51 -21.24
CA PRO A 235 -3.50 3.87 -21.60
C PRO A 235 -4.66 4.76 -22.07
N SER A 236 -5.74 4.15 -22.55
CA SER A 236 -6.94 4.80 -23.07
C SER A 236 -8.13 3.84 -22.98
N LEU A 237 -9.35 4.39 -22.91
CA LEU A 237 -10.62 3.64 -22.92
C LEU A 237 -11.37 3.75 -24.25
N HIS A 238 -10.69 4.12 -25.34
CA HIS A 238 -11.30 4.08 -26.66
C HIS A 238 -11.69 2.64 -27.04
N GLU A 239 -12.78 2.50 -27.79
CA GLU A 239 -13.33 1.20 -28.20
C GLU A 239 -12.28 0.28 -28.85
N SER A 240 -11.39 0.84 -29.69
CA SER A 240 -10.30 0.08 -30.33
C SER A 240 -9.31 -0.51 -29.32
N ASP A 241 -8.94 0.26 -28.29
CA ASP A 241 -7.94 -0.14 -27.29
C ASP A 241 -8.53 -1.20 -26.36
N VAL A 242 -9.79 -1.01 -25.96
CA VAL A 242 -10.51 -1.97 -25.11
C VAL A 242 -10.75 -3.27 -25.87
N SER A 243 -11.19 -3.22 -27.13
CA SER A 243 -11.39 -4.42 -27.95
C SER A 243 -10.08 -5.19 -28.16
N ALA A 244 -9.00 -4.48 -28.50
CA ALA A 244 -7.69 -5.11 -28.68
C ALA A 244 -7.21 -5.79 -27.38
N PHE A 245 -7.46 -5.19 -26.22
CA PHE A 245 -7.13 -5.80 -24.93
C PHE A 245 -7.95 -7.07 -24.66
N LEU A 246 -9.26 -7.01 -24.88
CA LEU A 246 -10.17 -8.15 -24.67
C LEU A 246 -9.85 -9.32 -25.62
N ASP A 247 -9.53 -9.03 -26.87
CA ASP A 247 -9.11 -10.05 -27.83
C ASP A 247 -7.79 -10.69 -27.41
N GLY A 248 -6.82 -9.89 -26.94
CA GLY A 248 -5.53 -10.37 -26.46
C GLY A 248 -5.65 -11.29 -25.24
N ILE A 249 -6.42 -10.88 -24.22
CA ILE A 249 -6.60 -11.72 -23.02
C ILE A 249 -7.35 -13.00 -23.35
N GLN A 250 -8.37 -12.95 -24.22
CA GLN A 250 -9.11 -14.14 -24.62
C GLN A 250 -8.22 -15.13 -25.38
N GLN A 251 -7.36 -14.65 -26.28
CA GLN A 251 -6.40 -15.51 -26.98
C GLN A 251 -5.42 -16.18 -26.02
N ALA A 252 -4.91 -15.43 -25.03
CA ALA A 252 -4.00 -15.96 -24.02
C ALA A 252 -4.67 -17.02 -23.12
N GLN A 253 -5.92 -16.77 -22.72
CA GLN A 253 -6.73 -17.71 -21.94
C GLN A 253 -6.99 -19.00 -22.72
N ASN A 254 -7.38 -18.91 -23.99
CA ASN A 254 -7.60 -20.08 -24.85
C ASN A 254 -6.32 -20.91 -25.01
N ALA A 255 -5.16 -20.26 -25.22
CA ALA A 255 -3.88 -20.95 -25.33
C ALA A 255 -3.51 -21.70 -24.04
N LEU A 256 -3.78 -21.10 -22.86
CA LEU A 256 -3.57 -21.75 -21.57
C LEU A 256 -4.52 -22.94 -21.34
N GLU A 257 -5.79 -22.84 -21.76
CA GLU A 257 -6.74 -23.96 -21.68
C GLU A 257 -6.31 -25.15 -22.54
N GLU A 258 -5.80 -24.90 -23.74
CA GLU A 258 -5.28 -25.96 -24.63
C GLU A 258 -4.07 -26.68 -24.02
N GLU A 259 -3.19 -25.95 -23.32
CA GLU A 259 -1.99 -26.51 -22.69
C GLU A 259 -2.26 -27.23 -21.35
N GLN A 260 -3.11 -26.65 -20.50
CA GLN A 260 -3.28 -27.08 -19.10
C GLN A 260 -4.62 -27.80 -18.86
N GLY A 261 -5.48 -27.89 -19.88
CA GLY A 261 -6.84 -28.42 -19.78
C GLY A 261 -7.85 -27.37 -19.34
N ALA A 262 -9.10 -27.79 -19.10
CA ALA A 262 -10.20 -26.87 -18.77
C ALA A 262 -9.93 -26.09 -17.47
N GLN A 263 -9.79 -24.78 -17.59
CA GLN A 263 -9.63 -23.84 -16.48
C GLN A 263 -10.81 -22.85 -16.43
N LEU A 264 -11.05 -22.23 -15.28
CA LEU A 264 -12.08 -21.20 -15.10
C LEU A 264 -11.41 -19.87 -14.81
N PHE A 265 -11.49 -18.94 -15.75
CA PHE A 265 -10.96 -17.58 -15.58
C PHE A 265 -11.98 -16.68 -14.89
N GLN A 266 -11.48 -15.75 -14.08
CA GLN A 266 -12.28 -14.65 -13.56
C GLN A 266 -12.32 -13.50 -14.57
N ASP A 267 -13.36 -12.67 -14.50
CA ASP A 267 -13.46 -11.49 -15.34
C ASP A 267 -12.34 -10.49 -15.00
N ALA A 268 -11.56 -10.11 -16.01
CA ALA A 268 -10.62 -9.01 -15.91
C ALA A 268 -11.40 -7.69 -15.83
N LEU A 269 -11.17 -6.92 -14.77
CA LEU A 269 -11.73 -5.58 -14.67
C LEU A 269 -10.85 -4.60 -15.45
N ILE A 270 -11.48 -3.62 -16.08
CA ILE A 270 -10.80 -2.64 -16.91
C ILE A 270 -10.99 -1.26 -16.30
N GLY A 271 -9.88 -0.56 -16.10
CA GLY A 271 -9.87 0.88 -15.92
C GLY A 271 -9.03 1.52 -17.02
N GLY A 272 -9.06 2.84 -17.11
CA GLY A 272 -8.15 3.49 -18.05
C GLY A 272 -8.04 4.98 -17.87
N TRP A 273 -6.96 5.49 -18.42
CA TRP A 273 -6.64 6.90 -18.37
C TRP A 273 -7.48 7.69 -19.37
N THR A 274 -7.92 8.87 -18.94
CA THR A 274 -8.66 9.79 -19.79
C THR A 274 -8.36 11.23 -19.38
N PRO A 275 -8.31 12.19 -20.32
CA PRO A 275 -8.40 13.60 -19.96
C PRO A 275 -9.81 13.93 -19.42
N PRO A 276 -9.96 15.01 -18.63
CA PRO A 276 -11.28 15.43 -18.15
C PRO A 276 -12.19 15.99 -19.27
N ALA A 277 -11.60 16.41 -20.38
CA ALA A 277 -12.32 16.84 -21.57
C ALA A 277 -11.50 16.53 -22.85
N PRO A 278 -12.15 16.17 -23.98
CA PRO A 278 -13.59 15.86 -24.10
C PRO A 278 -13.97 14.59 -23.31
N LEU A 279 -15.27 14.37 -23.10
CA LEU A 279 -15.72 13.14 -22.42
C LEU A 279 -15.29 11.91 -23.23
N PRO A 280 -14.77 10.86 -22.57
CA PRO A 280 -14.33 9.66 -23.27
C PRO A 280 -15.52 8.91 -23.87
N ASP A 281 -15.31 8.39 -25.07
CA ASP A 281 -16.22 7.44 -25.69
C ASP A 281 -15.88 6.03 -25.21
N ILE A 282 -16.53 5.64 -24.10
CA ILE A 282 -16.30 4.36 -23.43
C ILE A 282 -17.33 3.34 -23.95
N PRO A 283 -16.91 2.16 -24.43
CA PRO A 283 -17.84 1.13 -24.89
C PRO A 283 -18.68 0.60 -23.72
N ASP A 284 -19.92 0.17 -24.01
CA ASP A 284 -20.86 -0.31 -22.99
C ASP A 284 -20.57 -1.78 -22.61
N ILE A 285 -19.47 -1.99 -21.88
CA ILE A 285 -18.97 -3.31 -21.48
C ILE A 285 -18.95 -3.39 -19.96
N ALA A 286 -19.53 -4.45 -19.39
CA ALA A 286 -19.70 -4.63 -17.94
C ALA A 286 -18.37 -4.70 -17.15
N ASN A 287 -17.27 -5.02 -17.84
CA ASN A 287 -15.95 -5.19 -17.23
C ASN A 287 -15.23 -3.86 -17.01
N ILE A 288 -15.69 -2.76 -17.63
CA ILE A 288 -15.14 -1.43 -17.38
C ILE A 288 -15.69 -0.92 -16.05
N ARG A 289 -14.79 -0.62 -15.12
CA ARG A 289 -15.13 -0.25 -13.74
C ARG A 289 -14.66 1.12 -13.33
N ALA A 290 -13.69 1.71 -14.02
CA ALA A 290 -13.09 2.95 -13.55
C ALA A 290 -12.57 3.86 -14.67
N VAL A 291 -12.66 5.16 -14.44
CA VAL A 291 -11.95 6.20 -15.20
C VAL A 291 -10.94 6.86 -14.29
N TYR A 292 -9.72 7.02 -14.79
CA TYR A 292 -8.62 7.62 -14.04
C TYR A 292 -8.10 8.88 -14.72
N LEU A 293 -7.88 9.91 -13.91
CA LEU A 293 -7.22 11.14 -14.30
C LEU A 293 -5.74 11.07 -13.90
N ARG A 294 -4.85 11.32 -14.87
CA ARG A 294 -3.42 11.48 -14.59
C ARG A 294 -3.17 12.72 -13.74
N GLU A 295 -2.00 12.77 -13.10
CA GLU A 295 -1.60 13.91 -12.29
C GLU A 295 -1.65 15.20 -13.12
N ALA A 296 -2.38 16.18 -12.61
CA ALA A 296 -2.51 17.50 -13.23
C ALA A 296 -1.63 18.51 -12.49
N GLU A 297 -1.02 19.43 -13.23
CA GLU A 297 -0.19 20.48 -12.63
C GLU A 297 -1.00 21.29 -11.59
N LEU A 298 -0.38 21.66 -10.47
CA LEU A 298 -1.03 22.41 -9.39
C LEU A 298 -1.83 23.63 -9.86
N ARG A 299 -1.39 24.33 -10.92
CA ARG A 299 -2.07 25.52 -11.44
C ARG A 299 -3.42 25.22 -12.09
N THR A 300 -3.58 24.04 -12.69
CA THR A 300 -4.79 23.63 -13.42
C THR A 300 -5.98 23.49 -12.50
N TRP A 301 -5.78 22.99 -11.27
CA TRP A 301 -6.80 22.87 -10.23
C TRP A 301 -7.49 24.18 -9.84
N PHE A 302 -6.92 25.33 -10.20
CA PHE A 302 -7.48 26.66 -9.91
C PHE A 302 -8.14 27.32 -11.11
N GLN A 303 -8.11 26.67 -12.28
CA GLN A 303 -8.81 27.08 -13.49
C GLN A 303 -10.26 26.60 -13.43
N ALA A 304 -11.20 27.49 -13.74
CA ALA A 304 -12.62 27.18 -13.68
C ALA A 304 -13.01 26.11 -14.71
N GLU A 305 -12.42 26.21 -15.90
CA GLU A 305 -12.67 25.30 -17.03
C GLU A 305 -12.24 23.87 -16.71
N TRP A 306 -11.09 23.71 -16.04
CA TRP A 306 -10.58 22.41 -15.63
C TRP A 306 -11.47 21.77 -14.56
N LEU A 307 -11.85 22.53 -13.53
CA LEU A 307 -12.76 22.04 -12.48
C LEU A 307 -14.12 21.64 -13.05
N GLN A 308 -14.65 22.42 -13.99
CA GLN A 308 -15.90 22.11 -14.68
C GLN A 308 -15.77 20.85 -15.55
N ALA A 309 -14.64 20.68 -16.26
CA ALA A 309 -14.38 19.47 -17.04
C ALA A 309 -14.33 18.23 -16.14
N VAL A 310 -13.65 18.30 -14.99
CA VAL A 310 -13.60 17.20 -14.03
C VAL A 310 -14.99 16.88 -13.47
N GLU A 311 -15.77 17.88 -13.07
CA GLU A 311 -17.15 17.65 -12.60
C GLU A 311 -18.04 17.01 -13.69
N ASN A 312 -17.91 17.43 -14.94
CA ASN A 312 -18.65 16.81 -16.05
C ASN A 312 -18.23 15.34 -16.24
N LEU A 313 -16.93 15.04 -16.16
CA LEU A 313 -16.43 13.67 -16.22
C LEU A 313 -16.92 12.83 -15.04
N THR A 314 -16.92 13.37 -13.81
CA THR A 314 -17.39 12.61 -12.64
C THR A 314 -18.88 12.34 -12.69
N LEU A 315 -19.69 13.28 -13.19
CA LEU A 315 -21.11 13.08 -13.46
C LEU A 315 -21.34 12.01 -14.53
N PHE A 316 -20.61 12.07 -15.64
CA PHE A 316 -20.65 11.06 -16.70
C PHE A 316 -20.28 9.66 -16.18
N ALA A 317 -19.21 9.57 -15.36
CA ALA A 317 -18.79 8.32 -14.76
C ALA A 317 -19.83 7.78 -13.76
N GLN A 318 -20.46 8.67 -12.98
CA GLN A 318 -21.46 8.30 -11.99
C GLN A 318 -22.72 7.71 -12.62
N THR A 319 -23.21 8.25 -13.76
CA THR A 319 -24.39 7.69 -14.46
C THR A 319 -24.14 6.29 -15.00
N ARG A 320 -22.88 5.92 -15.21
CA ARG A 320 -22.42 4.58 -15.63
C ARG A 320 -21.88 3.72 -14.49
N LEU A 321 -22.02 4.16 -13.24
CA LEU A 321 -21.52 3.46 -12.04
C LEU A 321 -20.00 3.17 -12.07
N LEU A 322 -19.24 4.02 -12.75
CA LEU A 322 -17.78 3.90 -12.83
C LEU A 322 -17.14 4.57 -11.60
N ALA A 323 -16.09 3.92 -11.09
CA ALA A 323 -15.17 4.51 -10.14
C ALA A 323 -14.42 5.68 -10.80
N ARG A 324 -14.11 6.68 -9.97
CA ARG A 324 -13.59 7.98 -10.41
C ARG A 324 -12.32 8.23 -9.62
N GLY A 325 -11.18 8.00 -10.26
CA GLY A 325 -9.89 8.14 -9.60
C GLY A 325 -9.03 9.26 -10.16
N VAL A 326 -8.16 9.81 -9.32
CA VAL A 326 -7.15 10.80 -9.73
C VAL A 326 -5.83 10.52 -9.03
N VAL A 327 -4.73 10.71 -9.76
CA VAL A 327 -3.39 10.71 -9.17
C VAL A 327 -3.10 12.08 -8.59
N LEU A 328 -2.73 12.12 -7.30
CA LEU A 328 -2.18 13.31 -6.66
C LEU A 328 -0.78 12.98 -6.15
N GLY A 329 0.23 13.74 -6.58
CA GLY A 329 1.59 13.60 -6.07
C GLY A 329 1.74 14.01 -4.60
N ALA A 330 2.96 13.88 -4.07
CA ALA A 330 3.25 14.12 -2.65
C ALA A 330 2.89 15.55 -2.18
N GLU A 331 3.02 16.55 -3.06
CA GLU A 331 2.61 17.93 -2.77
C GLU A 331 1.11 18.18 -2.97
N GLY A 332 0.36 17.19 -3.44
CA GLY A 332 -1.06 17.27 -3.79
C GLY A 332 -2.01 17.09 -2.60
N GLU A 333 -1.52 16.83 -1.39
CA GLU A 333 -2.37 16.56 -0.21
C GLU A 333 -3.41 17.67 0.04
N TRP A 334 -3.02 18.94 -0.15
CA TRP A 334 -3.92 20.09 0.04
C TRP A 334 -4.94 20.30 -1.09
N LEU A 335 -4.84 19.52 -2.18
CA LEU A 335 -5.82 19.46 -3.26
C LEU A 335 -6.90 18.42 -3.01
N ILE A 336 -6.73 17.51 -2.03
CA ILE A 336 -7.71 16.46 -1.71
C ILE A 336 -9.13 17.04 -1.48
N PRO A 337 -9.34 18.17 -0.77
CA PRO A 337 -10.68 18.76 -0.66
C PRO A 337 -11.30 19.14 -2.01
N LEU A 338 -10.47 19.59 -2.98
CA LEU A 338 -10.94 19.91 -4.32
C LEU A 338 -11.27 18.64 -5.11
N ALA A 339 -10.45 17.59 -5.01
CA ALA A 339 -10.71 16.31 -5.65
C ALA A 339 -12.04 15.71 -5.14
N VAL A 340 -12.21 15.65 -3.81
CA VAL A 340 -13.45 15.20 -3.16
C VAL A 340 -14.63 16.06 -3.61
N GLY A 341 -14.49 17.39 -3.60
CA GLY A 341 -15.55 18.31 -4.02
C GLY A 341 -15.95 18.18 -5.49
N ALA A 342 -15.01 17.83 -6.37
CA ALA A 342 -15.27 17.57 -7.78
C ALA A 342 -15.91 16.19 -8.03
N GLY A 343 -16.13 15.38 -6.99
CA GLY A 343 -16.80 14.08 -7.08
C GLY A 343 -15.86 12.88 -7.26
N ILE A 344 -14.55 13.06 -7.11
CA ILE A 344 -13.58 11.95 -7.12
C ILE A 344 -13.79 11.07 -5.89
N SER A 345 -13.82 9.75 -6.08
CA SER A 345 -14.01 8.76 -5.01
C SER A 345 -12.77 7.91 -4.73
N GLU A 346 -11.79 7.90 -5.62
CA GLU A 346 -10.55 7.15 -5.46
C GLU A 346 -9.34 8.08 -5.59
N LEU A 347 -8.50 8.12 -4.56
CA LEU A 347 -7.30 8.94 -4.53
C LEU A 347 -6.09 8.02 -4.70
N LEU A 348 -5.41 8.14 -5.84
CA LEU A 348 -4.15 7.44 -6.12
C LEU A 348 -3.01 8.32 -5.58
N LEU A 349 -2.35 7.86 -4.52
CA LEU A 349 -1.41 8.65 -3.72
C LEU A 349 -0.10 7.90 -3.48
N PRO A 350 1.02 8.60 -3.25
CA PRO A 350 2.24 7.99 -2.75
C PRO A 350 2.02 7.25 -1.41
N PRO A 351 2.68 6.10 -1.15
CA PRO A 351 2.48 5.28 0.04
C PRO A 351 2.54 6.05 1.37
N HIS A 352 3.51 6.95 1.51
CA HIS A 352 3.70 7.73 2.73
C HIS A 352 2.57 8.76 3.00
N CYS A 353 1.75 9.08 1.99
CA CYS A 353 0.59 9.97 2.12
C CYS A 353 -0.69 9.25 2.54
N ILE A 354 -0.73 7.91 2.46
CA ILE A 354 -1.96 7.12 2.70
C ILE A 354 -2.48 7.31 4.14
N PRO A 355 -1.69 7.07 5.22
CA PRO A 355 -2.22 7.13 6.58
C PRO A 355 -2.77 8.51 6.92
N ARG A 356 -2.01 9.55 6.59
CA ARG A 356 -2.39 10.95 6.82
C ARG A 356 -3.64 11.35 6.04
N THR A 357 -3.81 10.85 4.82
CA THR A 357 -5.02 11.08 4.05
C THR A 357 -6.23 10.38 4.68
N LYS A 358 -6.09 9.13 5.12
CA LYS A 358 -7.16 8.40 5.82
C LYS A 358 -7.56 9.08 7.14
N GLU A 359 -6.62 9.73 7.82
CA GLU A 359 -6.93 10.57 9.00
C GLU A 359 -7.64 11.87 8.63
N MET A 360 -7.35 12.45 7.47
CA MET A 360 -7.92 13.72 7.04
C MET A 360 -9.34 13.59 6.51
N ILE A 361 -9.65 12.52 5.78
CA ILE A 361 -10.96 12.31 5.13
C ILE A 361 -12.14 12.44 6.14
N PRO A 362 -12.08 11.86 7.35
CA PRO A 362 -13.14 12.03 8.37
C PRO A 362 -13.38 13.47 8.85
N TYR A 363 -12.49 14.42 8.57
CA TYR A 363 -12.69 15.84 8.90
C TYR A 363 -13.24 16.65 7.71
N LEU A 364 -13.37 16.05 6.54
CA LEU A 364 -13.96 16.68 5.36
C LEU A 364 -15.47 16.52 5.38
N SER A 365 -16.22 17.54 4.98
CA SER A 365 -17.61 17.38 4.51
C SER A 365 -17.61 17.44 2.99
N TYR A 366 -18.21 16.44 2.35
CA TYR A 366 -18.39 16.39 0.91
C TYR A 366 -19.15 17.62 0.41
N GLU A 367 -20.23 18.03 1.09
CA GLU A 367 -21.01 19.22 0.74
C GLU A 367 -20.16 20.51 0.76
N GLN A 368 -19.36 20.71 1.81
CA GLN A 368 -18.48 21.89 1.91
C GLN A 368 -17.37 21.89 0.86
N CYS A 369 -16.82 20.71 0.55
CA CYS A 369 -15.84 20.53 -0.52
C CYS A 369 -16.45 20.86 -1.89
N ARG A 370 -17.69 20.43 -2.15
CA ARG A 370 -18.41 20.75 -3.38
C ARG A 370 -18.73 22.24 -3.51
N GLU A 371 -19.16 22.88 -2.41
CA GLU A 371 -19.37 24.33 -2.37
C GLU A 371 -18.06 25.10 -2.64
N LEU A 372 -16.93 24.62 -2.12
CA LEU A 372 -15.62 25.18 -2.43
C LEU A 372 -15.35 25.13 -3.94
N VAL A 373 -15.52 23.97 -4.59
CA VAL A 373 -15.29 23.81 -6.05
C VAL A 373 -16.18 24.76 -6.84
N HIS A 374 -17.48 24.82 -6.53
CA HIS A 374 -18.42 25.73 -7.18
C HIS A 374 -17.99 27.21 -7.06
N ASN A 375 -17.53 27.61 -5.88
CA ASN A 375 -17.01 28.96 -5.61
C ASN A 375 -15.71 29.29 -6.38
N LEU A 376 -14.92 28.28 -6.75
CA LEU A 376 -13.72 28.47 -7.58
C LEU A 376 -14.10 28.59 -9.07
N GLN A 377 -15.08 27.83 -9.53
CA GLN A 377 -15.59 27.90 -10.90
C GLN A 377 -16.22 29.26 -11.24
N ALA A 378 -16.83 29.94 -10.26
CA ALA A 378 -17.42 31.26 -10.45
C ALA A 378 -16.40 32.39 -10.70
N SER A 379 -15.09 32.13 -10.61
CA SER A 379 -14.03 33.13 -10.70
C SER A 379 -12.93 32.68 -11.66
N ALA A 380 -12.65 33.49 -12.69
CA ALA A 380 -11.52 33.25 -13.60
C ALA A 380 -10.14 33.60 -12.99
N ASP A 381 -10.11 34.26 -11.83
CA ASP A 381 -8.86 34.61 -11.14
C ASP A 381 -8.27 33.39 -10.40
N THR A 382 -7.30 32.74 -11.05
CA THR A 382 -6.58 31.57 -10.52
C THR A 382 -5.79 31.86 -9.24
N SER A 383 -5.29 33.09 -9.05
CA SER A 383 -4.54 33.48 -7.84
C SER A 383 -5.48 33.56 -6.64
N ARG A 384 -6.64 34.20 -6.84
CA ARG A 384 -7.69 34.27 -5.83
C ARG A 384 -8.22 32.88 -5.49
N ASN A 385 -8.43 32.03 -6.50
CA ASN A 385 -8.89 30.66 -6.32
C ASN A 385 -7.91 29.84 -5.49
N ARG A 386 -6.62 29.91 -5.82
CA ARG A 386 -5.56 29.28 -5.04
C ARG A 386 -5.55 29.74 -3.58
N GLN A 387 -5.74 31.04 -3.33
CA GLN A 387 -5.78 31.56 -1.96
C GLN A 387 -6.98 31.04 -1.18
N LYS A 388 -8.17 30.96 -1.81
CA LYS A 388 -9.37 30.38 -1.20
C LYS A 388 -9.17 28.91 -0.83
N ALA A 389 -8.68 28.09 -1.77
CA ALA A 389 -8.39 26.68 -1.54
C ALA A 389 -7.39 26.48 -0.39
N ARG A 390 -6.30 27.27 -0.37
CA ARG A 390 -5.28 27.19 0.68
C ARG A 390 -5.83 27.59 2.06
N ARG A 391 -6.71 28.59 2.13
CA ARG A 391 -7.39 28.97 3.39
C ARG A 391 -8.33 27.86 3.87
N PHE A 392 -9.01 27.16 2.97
CA PHE A 392 -9.84 26.01 3.32
C PHE A 392 -8.98 24.90 3.94
N TYR A 393 -7.92 24.48 3.25
CA TYR A 393 -7.01 23.45 3.76
C TYR A 393 -6.34 23.84 5.09
N GLN A 394 -5.96 25.09 5.29
CA GLN A 394 -5.41 25.56 6.57
C GLN A 394 -6.41 25.46 7.72
N ARG A 395 -7.70 25.72 7.47
CA ARG A 395 -8.75 25.54 8.48
C ARG A 395 -8.93 24.06 8.83
N LEU A 396 -8.96 23.19 7.82
CA LEU A 396 -9.00 21.74 8.01
C LEU A 396 -7.82 21.26 8.87
N LYS A 397 -6.60 21.66 8.53
CA LYS A 397 -5.40 21.28 9.29
C LYS A 397 -5.45 21.73 10.76
N ARG A 398 -6.05 22.90 11.04
CA ARG A 398 -6.25 23.38 12.41
C ARG A 398 -7.30 22.54 13.15
N ALA A 399 -8.38 22.15 12.48
CA ALA A 399 -9.38 21.26 13.08
C ALA A 399 -8.75 19.93 13.50
N MET A 400 -7.97 19.31 12.61
CA MET A 400 -7.22 18.07 12.90
C MET A 400 -6.15 18.17 14.01
N GLN A 401 -5.73 19.38 14.37
CA GLN A 401 -4.71 19.60 15.41
C GLN A 401 -5.30 19.87 16.80
N ASN A 402 -6.59 20.19 16.87
CA ASN A 402 -7.29 20.59 18.08
C ASN A 402 -8.07 19.45 18.75
N GLU A 403 -8.09 18.26 18.13
CA GLU A 403 -8.58 16.98 18.67
C GLU A 403 -7.41 16.03 18.96
#